data_AF-A0A5D2K7Q5-F1
#
_entry.id   AF-A0A5D2K7Q5-F1
#
_cell.length_a   1.000
_cell.length_b   1.000
_cell.length_c   1.000
_cell.angle_alpha   90.00
_cell.angle_beta   90.00
_cell.angle_gamma   90.00
#
_symmetry.space_group_name_H-M   'P 1'
#
loop_
_entity.id
_entity.type
_entity.pdbx_description
1 polymer ?
#
loop_
_entity_poly.entity_id
_entity_poly.type
_entity_poly.pdbx_seq_one_letter_code
_entity_poly.pdbx_strand_id
1 'polypeptide(L)' 'MLVPGMIQHVFCTGNLCIKEVQDYLKTLCPDLHITRGEYDEDTRYPETKTLTIRQFKLGLCHAMAIRKLVDRDLALFF' A
#
# COMPACT_ATOMS: atom_id res chain seq x y z
N MET A 1 -11.56 18.77 5.62
CA MET A 1 -11.11 18.11 4.38
C MET A 1 -9.59 18.00 4.44
N LEU A 2 -9.03 16.89 3.95
CA LEU A 2 -7.58 16.76 3.79
C LEU A 2 -7.13 17.77 2.73
N VAL A 3 -6.16 18.62 3.05
CA VAL A 3 -5.62 19.62 2.12
C VAL A 3 -4.51 18.95 1.30
N PRO A 4 -4.61 18.93 -0.04
CA PRO A 4 -3.55 18.44 -0.91
C PRO A 4 -2.22 19.15 -0.63
N GLY A 5 -1.10 18.42 -0.68
CA GLY A 5 0.25 18.99 -0.51
C GLY A 5 0.82 18.93 0.92
N MET A 6 0.04 18.51 1.91
CA MET A 6 0.54 18.26 3.27
C MET A 6 1.08 16.83 3.46
N ILE A 7 0.63 15.88 2.63
CA ILE A 7 0.98 14.46 2.75
C ILE A 7 2.00 14.12 1.67
N GLN A 8 3.15 13.59 2.09
CA GLN A 8 4.26 13.27 1.19
C GLN A 8 4.16 11.86 0.60
N HIS A 9 3.66 10.90 1.38
CA HIS A 9 3.55 9.50 0.99
C HIS A 9 2.23 8.92 1.51
N VAL A 10 1.51 8.18 0.67
CA VAL A 10 0.30 7.45 1.08
C VAL A 10 0.54 5.96 0.86
N PHE A 11 0.33 5.18 1.92
CA PHE A 11 0.39 3.73 1.88
C PHE A 11 -1.01 3.15 1.98
N CYS A 12 -1.43 2.41 0.95
CA CYS A 12 -2.72 1.76 0.87
C CYS A 12 -2.52 0.24 0.87
N THR A 13 -3.07 -0.43 1.89
CA THR A 13 -2.95 -1.88 2.07
C THR A 13 -3.82 -2.69 1.11
N GLY A 14 -4.63 -2.05 0.27
CA GLY A 14 -5.52 -2.68 -0.71
C GLY A 14 -7.00 -2.53 -0.36
N ASN A 15 -7.83 -3.31 -1.04
CA ASN A 15 -9.29 -3.25 -1.04
C ASN A 15 -9.80 -1.84 -1.40
N LEU A 16 -9.20 -1.24 -2.42
CA LEU A 16 -9.71 0.00 -3.01
C LEU A 16 -11.04 -0.29 -3.70
N CYS A 17 -11.12 -1.41 -4.42
CA CYS A 17 -12.28 -1.96 -5.13
C CYS A 17 -12.92 -1.07 -6.21
N ILE A 18 -12.77 0.25 -6.11
CA ILE A 18 -13.35 1.25 -7.01
C ILE A 18 -12.30 2.29 -7.39
N LYS A 19 -12.34 2.71 -8.66
CA LYS A 19 -11.34 3.61 -9.25
C LYS A 19 -11.41 5.03 -8.66
N GLU A 20 -12.60 5.46 -8.26
CA GLU A 20 -12.86 6.78 -7.70
C GLU A 20 -12.06 7.03 -6.42
N VAL A 21 -11.92 6.01 -5.57
CA VAL A 21 -11.11 6.11 -4.33
C VAL A 21 -9.62 6.22 -4.68
N GLN A 22 -9.15 5.44 -5.66
CA GLN A 22 -7.78 5.54 -6.13
C GLN A 22 -7.48 6.94 -6.68
N ASP A 23 -8.36 7.48 -7.52
CA ASP A 23 -8.19 8.81 -8.10
C ASP A 23 -8.22 9.89 -7.02
N TYR A 24 -9.14 9.80 -6.05
CA TYR A 24 -9.16 10.70 -4.90
C TYR A 24 -7.84 10.68 -4.12
N LEU A 25 -7.30 9.49 -3.79
CA LEU A 25 -6.01 9.39 -3.10
C LEU A 25 -4.86 9.98 -3.92
N LYS A 26 -4.86 9.79 -5.25
CA LYS A 26 -3.88 10.43 -6.14
C LYS A 26 -3.98 11.96 -6.14
N THR A 27 -5.19 12.52 -5.99
CA THR A 27 -5.34 13.99 -5.88
C THR A 27 -4.76 14.54 -4.57
N LEU A 28 -4.78 13.74 -3.49
CA LEU A 28 -4.23 14.14 -2.20
C LEU A 28 -2.70 14.05 -2.17
N CYS A 29 -2.15 12.98 -2.75
CA CYS A 29 -0.73 12.71 -2.80
C CYS A 29 -0.38 11.95 -4.10
N PRO A 30 0.52 12.49 -4.95
CA PRO A 30 0.96 11.77 -6.15
C PRO A 30 1.80 10.53 -5.81
N ASP A 31 2.48 10.50 -4.66
CA ASP A 31 3.27 9.36 -4.21
C ASP A 31 2.41 8.36 -3.42
N LEU A 32 1.54 7.69 -4.17
CA LEU A 32 0.61 6.68 -3.69
C LEU A 32 1.19 5.28 -3.90
N HIS A 33 1.30 4.53 -2.81
CA HIS A 33 1.78 3.15 -2.81
C HIS A 33 0.65 2.20 -2.45
N ILE A 34 0.29 1.30 -3.37
CA ILE A 34 -0.83 0.37 -3.22
C ILE A 34 -0.29 -1.06 -3.23
N THR A 35 -0.78 -1.88 -2.30
CA THR A 35 -0.72 -3.34 -2.39
C THR A 35 -2.09 -3.92 -2.70
N ARG A 36 -2.12 -5.13 -3.23
CA ARG A 36 -3.35 -5.82 -3.59
C ARG A 36 -4.06 -6.38 -2.36
N GLY A 37 -5.32 -5.98 -2.18
CA GLY A 37 -6.23 -6.56 -1.22
C GLY A 37 -6.94 -7.81 -1.76
N GLU A 38 -7.66 -8.51 -0.89
CA GLU A 38 -8.41 -9.72 -1.24
C GLU A 38 -9.55 -9.43 -2.24
N TYR A 39 -10.12 -8.23 -2.18
CA TYR A 39 -11.23 -7.82 -3.03
C TYR A 39 -10.80 -6.97 -4.23
N ASP A 40 -9.50 -6.69 -4.37
CA ASP A 40 -9.01 -5.97 -5.55
C ASP A 40 -8.86 -6.94 -6.75
N GLU A 41 -9.72 -6.75 -7.75
CA GLU A 41 -9.64 -7.47 -9.01
C GLU A 41 -8.43 -7.05 -9.86
N ASP A 42 -7.94 -5.82 -9.65
CA ASP A 42 -6.79 -5.28 -10.38
C ASP A 42 -5.50 -6.02 -10.03
N THR A 43 -5.03 -6.83 -10.96
CA THR A 43 -3.82 -7.66 -10.83
C THR A 43 -2.52 -6.86 -10.96
N ARG A 44 -2.59 -5.57 -11.32
CA ARG A 44 -1.40 -4.70 -11.43
C ARG A 44 -0.82 -4.35 -10.06
N TYR A 45 -1.61 -4.44 -9.00
CA TYR A 45 -1.13 -4.19 -7.66
C TYR A 45 -0.34 -5.40 -7.14
N PRO A 46 0.86 -5.18 -6.57
CA PRO A 46 1.65 -6.26 -6.00
C PRO A 46 1.05 -6.73 -4.67
N GLU A 47 1.16 -8.02 -4.33
CA GLU A 47 0.72 -8.54 -3.01
C GLU A 47 1.55 -7.93 -1.85
N THR A 48 2.83 -7.68 -2.09
CA THR A 48 3.75 -7.04 -1.14
C THR A 48 4.60 -5.99 -1.83
N LYS A 49 4.96 -4.94 -1.10
CA LYS A 49 5.78 -3.85 -1.63
C LYS A 49 6.75 -3.37 -0.56
N THR A 50 8.03 -3.35 -0.90
CA THR A 50 9.07 -2.81 -0.02
C THR A 50 9.49 -1.44 -0.51
N LEU A 51 9.53 -0.48 0.38
CA LEU A 51 9.80 0.93 0.08
C LEU A 51 10.86 1.46 1.03
N THR A 52 11.76 2.29 0.51
CA THR A 52 12.76 2.95 1.33
C THR A 52 12.42 4.43 1.42
N ILE A 53 12.10 4.89 2.62
CA ILE A 53 11.93 6.32 2.92
C ILE A 53 13.13 6.75 3.74
N ARG A 54 14.02 7.51 3.10
CA ARG A 54 15.28 7.98 3.70
C ARG A 54 16.12 6.79 4.20
N GLN A 55 16.26 6.64 5.50
CA GLN A 55 17.02 5.57 6.16
C GLN A 55 16.15 4.39 6.61
N PHE A 56 14.83 4.47 6.43
CA PHE A 56 13.89 3.44 6.83
C PHE A 56 13.49 2.59 5.64
N LYS A 57 13.45 1.27 5.84
CA LYS A 57 12.93 0.31 4.88
C LYS A 57 11.62 -0.26 5.40
N LEU A 58 10.54 0.05 4.72
CA LEU A 58 9.17 -0.27 5.09
C LEU A 58 8.64 -1.40 4.19
N GLY A 59 8.03 -2.40 4.80
CA GLY A 59 7.22 -3.40 4.11
C GLY A 59 5.75 -3.02 4.13
N LEU A 60 5.09 -3.07 2.99
CA LEU A 60 3.65 -2.91 2.83
C LEU A 60 3.06 -4.22 2.33
N CYS A 61 1.97 -4.67 2.94
CA CYS A 61 1.17 -5.79 2.48
C CYS A 61 -0.26 -5.69 3.03
N HIS A 62 -1.19 -6.40 2.39
CA HIS A 62 -2.53 -6.58 2.94
C HIS A 62 -2.48 -7.59 4.11
N ALA A 63 -3.32 -7.41 5.14
CA ALA A 63 -3.32 -8.25 6.34
C ALA A 63 -3.46 -9.75 6.04
N MET A 64 -4.29 -10.11 5.05
CA MET A 64 -4.46 -11.51 4.63
C MET A 64 -3.18 -12.15 4.06
N ALA A 65 -2.28 -11.33 3.50
CA ALA A 65 -1.00 -11.79 2.96
C ALA A 65 0.01 -12.11 4.08
N ILE A 66 -0.17 -11.61 5.31
CA ILE A 66 0.73 -11.88 6.44
C ILE A 66 0.83 -13.38 6.70
N ARG A 67 -0.26 -14.14 6.58
CA ARG A 67 -0.21 -15.60 6.72
C ARG A 67 0.77 -16.25 5.73
N LYS A 68 0.83 -15.77 4.49
CA LYS A 68 1.78 -16.26 3.48
C LYS A 68 3.22 -15.81 3.77
N LEU A 69 3.39 -14.67 4.44
CA LEU A 69 4.70 -14.07 4.73
C LEU A 69 5.35 -14.64 5.98
N VAL A 70 4.55 -14.94 7.01
CA VAL A 70 4.99 -15.63 8.24
C VAL A 70 5.52 -17.02 7.90
N ASP A 71 4.89 -17.71 6.94
CA ASP A 71 5.35 -19.02 6.44
C ASP A 71 6.67 -18.91 5.66
N ARG A 72 7.01 -17.72 5.13
CA ARG A 72 8.17 -17.47 4.26
C ARG A 72 9.40 -16.89 4.98
N ASP A 73 9.45 -16.87 6.31
CA ASP A 73 10.56 -16.30 7.10
C ASP A 73 10.91 -14.83 6.72
N LEU A 74 9.92 -14.05 6.28
CA LEU A 74 10.12 -12.61 6.05
C LEU A 74 9.91 -11.86 7.36
N ALA A 75 11.03 -11.56 8.03
CA ALA A 75 11.08 -10.71 9.22
C ALA A 75 10.24 -9.45 9.01
N LEU A 76 9.15 -9.31 9.78
CA LEU A 76 8.47 -8.04 9.97
C LEU A 76 9.47 -7.10 10.66
N PHE A 77 10.19 -6.31 9.87
CA PHE A 77 10.89 -5.16 10.39
C PHE A 77 9.86 -4.04 10.57
N PHE A 78 9.51 -3.78 11.83
CA PHE A 78 8.85 -2.55 12.29
C PHE A 78 9.82 -1.37 12.21
#